data_AF-A0A9W4TB96-F1
#
_entry.id   AF-A0A9W4TB96-F1
#
_cell.length_a   1.000
_cell.length_b   1.000
_cell.length_c   1.000
_cell.angle_alpha   90.00
_cell.angle_beta   90.00
_cell.angle_gamma   90.00
#
_symmetry.space_group_name_H-M   'P 1'
#
loop_
_entity.id
_entity.type
_entity.pdbx_description
1 polymer ?
#
loop_
_entity_poly.entity_id
_entity_poly.type
_entity_poly.pdbx_seq_one_letter_code
_entity_poly.pdbx_strand_id
1 'polypeptide(L)'
;FNIDMDNPKLHSHDKNFFSQLNNLHLFDTFSVKYDQSRSNYPTHQSPMSKSRIDYIWFSAEIVSHFTNCEVLDVDSSLSDHSLVTFSFENFLDIRNKKRNIPSKKIYNYDKMT
;
A
#
# COMPACT_ATOMS: atom_id res chain seq x y z
N PHE A 1 14.25 -10.06 0.33
CA PHE A 1 13.69 -10.37 1.66
C PHE A 1 12.41 -9.56 1.71
N ASN A 2 11.29 -10.19 1.38
CA ASN A 2 10.05 -9.47 1.10
C ASN A 2 9.09 -9.78 2.24
N ILE A 3 8.65 -8.73 2.95
CA ILE A 3 7.75 -8.83 4.11
C ILE A 3 6.31 -8.99 3.58
N ASP A 4 6.09 -10.14 2.95
CA ASP A 4 4.81 -10.54 2.40
C ASP A 4 4.05 -11.36 3.46
N MET A 5 2.84 -10.91 3.83
CA MET A 5 1.98 -11.57 4.80
C MET A 5 1.68 -13.02 4.44
N ASP A 6 1.65 -13.35 3.15
CA ASP A 6 1.32 -14.67 2.64
C ASP A 6 2.56 -15.55 2.42
N ASN A 7 3.76 -15.03 2.71
CA ASN A 7 4.98 -15.80 2.59
C ASN A 7 5.03 -16.90 3.67
N PRO A 8 5.05 -18.20 3.31
CA PRO A 8 5.09 -19.28 4.29
C PRO A 8 6.39 -19.27 5.12
N LYS A 9 7.46 -18.69 4.58
CA LYS A 9 8.78 -18.54 5.22
C LYS A 9 8.94 -17.18 5.92
N LEU A 10 7.86 -16.43 6.11
CA LEU A 10 7.90 -15.17 6.84
C LEU A 10 8.47 -15.37 8.25
N HIS A 11 9.40 -14.50 8.65
CA HIS A 11 10.06 -14.62 9.95
C HIS A 11 9.06 -14.42 11.08
N SER A 12 9.32 -15.04 12.23
CA SER A 12 8.47 -14.92 13.42
C SER A 12 8.29 -13.46 13.85
N HIS A 13 9.33 -12.64 13.71
CA HIS A 13 9.28 -11.21 14.03
C HIS A 13 8.25 -10.46 13.16
N ASP A 14 8.22 -10.73 11.85
CA ASP A 14 7.28 -10.10 10.92
C ASP A 14 5.85 -10.60 11.16
N LYS A 15 5.69 -11.90 11.45
CA LYS A 15 4.39 -12.48 11.85
C LYS A 15 3.84 -11.80 13.10
N ASN A 16 4.70 -11.57 14.09
CA ASN A 16 4.33 -10.86 15.31
C ASN A 16 3.95 -9.41 15.03
N PHE A 17 4.67 -8.73 14.14
CA PHE A 17 4.34 -7.37 13.71
C PHE A 17 2.93 -7.30 13.09
N PHE A 18 2.61 -8.18 12.14
CA PHE A 18 1.26 -8.21 11.55
C PHE A 18 0.18 -8.58 12.58
N SER A 19 0.47 -9.49 13.50
CA SER A 19 -0.44 -9.81 14.60
C SER A 19 -0.67 -8.59 15.51
N GLN A 20 0.35 -7.77 15.76
CA GLN A 20 0.21 -6.56 16.57
C GLN A 20 -0.66 -5.51 15.87
N LEU A 21 -0.52 -5.34 14.55
CA LEU A 21 -1.41 -4.46 13.78
C LEU A 21 -2.88 -4.88 13.94
N ASN A 22 -3.16 -6.17 13.81
CA ASN A 22 -4.50 -6.71 14.02
C ASN A 22 -5.01 -6.51 15.46
N ASN A 23 -4.14 -6.69 16.46
CA ASN A 23 -4.48 -6.43 17.87
C ASN A 23 -4.75 -4.96 18.17
N LEU A 24 -4.19 -4.05 17.37
CA LEU A 24 -4.46 -2.60 17.42
C LEU A 24 -5.68 -2.21 16.58
N HIS A 25 -6.45 -3.19 16.06
CA HIS A 25 -7.58 -2.97 15.18
C HIS A 25 -7.24 -2.17 13.92
N LEU A 26 -6.04 -2.42 13.38
CA LEU A 26 -5.61 -1.95 12.07
C LEU A 26 -5.73 -3.10 11.06
N PHE A 27 -6.46 -2.84 9.98
CA PHE A 27 -6.79 -3.85 8.97
C PHE A 27 -6.17 -3.48 7.63
N ASP A 28 -5.60 -4.46 6.93
CA ASP A 28 -5.11 -4.29 5.56
C ASP A 28 -6.27 -4.30 4.55
N THR A 29 -6.17 -3.44 3.54
CA THR A 29 -7.24 -3.17 2.58
C THR A 29 -7.61 -4.39 1.75
N PHE A 30 -6.63 -5.20 1.38
CA PHE A 30 -6.85 -6.37 0.56
C PHE A 30 -7.27 -7.58 1.40
N SER A 31 -6.85 -7.64 2.66
CA SER A 31 -7.35 -8.61 3.62
C SER A 31 -8.85 -8.41 3.87
N VAL A 32 -9.32 -7.16 3.96
CA VAL A 32 -10.76 -6.86 4.08
C VAL A 32 -11.55 -7.26 2.83
N LYS A 33 -11.07 -6.94 1.63
CA LYS A 33 -11.83 -7.19 0.39
C LYS A 33 -11.71 -8.61 -0.17
N TYR A 34 -10.52 -9.21 -0.06
CA TYR A 34 -10.17 -10.46 -0.74
C TYR A 34 -9.72 -11.57 0.21
N ASP A 35 -9.56 -11.27 1.50
CA ASP A 35 -9.14 -12.22 2.54
C ASP A 35 -7.90 -13.02 2.13
N GLN A 36 -8.04 -14.33 1.92
CA GLN A 36 -6.97 -15.24 1.53
C GLN A 36 -6.51 -15.06 0.07
N SER A 37 -7.33 -14.43 -0.77
CA SER A 37 -7.03 -14.20 -2.19
C SER A 37 -6.21 -12.94 -2.46
N ARG A 38 -5.78 -12.21 -1.42
CA ARG A 38 -4.99 -10.98 -1.54
C ARG A 38 -3.65 -11.15 -2.26
N SER A 39 -3.06 -12.34 -2.22
CA SER A 39 -1.80 -12.68 -2.91
C SER A 39 -1.90 -12.61 -4.43
N ASN A 40 -3.12 -12.66 -4.99
CA ASN A 40 -3.38 -12.44 -6.42
C ASN A 40 -3.16 -10.99 -6.86
N TYR A 41 -2.89 -10.08 -5.91
CA TYR A 41 -2.66 -8.66 -6.13
C TYR A 41 -1.28 -8.24 -5.61
N PRO A 42 -0.19 -8.75 -6.24
CA PRO A 42 1.17 -8.42 -5.84
C PRO A 42 1.49 -6.97 -6.16
N THR A 43 2.28 -6.34 -5.30
CA THR A 43 2.65 -4.93 -5.44
C THR A 43 4.10 -4.77 -5.85
N HIS A 44 4.94 -5.77 -5.65
CA HIS A 44 6.32 -5.80 -6.11
C HIS A 44 6.52 -6.95 -7.09
N GLN A 45 7.17 -6.66 -8.21
CA GLN A 45 7.45 -7.62 -9.27
C GLN A 45 8.96 -7.62 -9.57
N SER A 46 9.61 -8.75 -9.30
CA SER A 46 10.95 -9.03 -9.82
C SER A 46 10.86 -10.02 -10.99
N PRO A 47 11.93 -10.16 -11.80
CA PRO A 47 11.95 -11.14 -12.88
C PRO A 47 11.63 -12.59 -12.46
N MET A 48 11.86 -12.93 -11.19
CA MET A 48 11.73 -14.30 -10.68
C MET A 48 10.62 -14.47 -9.63
N SER A 49 10.04 -13.38 -9.13
CA SER A 49 9.08 -13.45 -8.03
C SER A 49 8.14 -12.27 -8.00
N LYS A 50 6.91 -12.52 -7.57
CA LYS A 50 5.94 -11.49 -7.23
C LYS A 50 5.61 -11.60 -5.74
N SER A 51 5.42 -10.46 -5.10
CA SER A 51 5.07 -10.41 -3.68
C SER A 51 4.21 -9.19 -3.41
N ARG A 52 3.33 -9.30 -2.41
CA ARG A 52 2.58 -8.17 -1.88
C ARG A 52 3.34 -7.61 -0.69
N ILE A 53 3.95 -6.44 -0.82
CA ILE A 53 4.75 -5.81 0.24
C ILE A 53 4.38 -4.35 0.52
N ASP A 54 3.46 -3.80 -0.26
CA ASP A 54 2.91 -2.48 -0.06
C ASP A 54 1.49 -2.61 0.48
N TYR A 55 1.23 -2.00 1.63
CA TYR A 55 -0.01 -2.16 2.37
C TYR A 55 -0.58 -0.81 2.76
N ILE A 56 -1.90 -0.70 2.73
CA ILE A 56 -2.64 0.39 3.36
C ILE A 56 -3.38 -0.23 4.54
N TRP A 57 -3.07 0.26 5.74
CA TRP A 57 -3.71 -0.13 6.99
C TRP A 57 -4.61 0.99 7.50
N PHE A 58 -5.77 0.64 8.03
CA PHE A 58 -6.77 1.59 8.49
C PHE A 58 -7.52 1.05 9.69
N SER A 59 -8.06 1.96 10.50
CA SER A 59 -8.85 1.62 11.69
C SER A 59 -10.21 1.03 11.32
N ALA A 60 -10.81 0.30 12.26
CA ALA A 60 -12.16 -0.25 12.13
C ALA A 60 -13.21 0.75 11.64
N GLU A 61 -13.13 2.01 12.06
CA GLU A 61 -14.06 3.07 11.66
C GLU A 61 -13.95 3.41 10.17
N ILE A 62 -12.73 3.46 9.62
CA ILE A 62 -12.55 3.68 8.18
C ILE A 62 -13.00 2.45 7.39
N VAL A 63 -12.87 1.23 7.96
CA VAL A 63 -13.31 -0.02 7.31
C VAL A 63 -14.80 -0.01 7.02
N SER A 64 -15.62 0.49 7.93
CA SER A 64 -17.08 0.51 7.73
C SER A 64 -17.54 1.40 6.58
N HIS A 65 -16.66 2.29 6.09
CA HIS A 65 -16.91 3.17 4.96
C HIS A 65 -16.11 2.77 3.70
N PHE A 66 -15.53 1.58 3.70
CA PHE A 66 -14.77 1.06 2.57
C PHE A 66 -15.61 0.97 1.29
N THR A 67 -15.08 1.46 0.18
CA THR A 67 -15.73 1.33 -1.15
C THR A 67 -14.91 0.47 -2.11
N ASN A 68 -13.60 0.69 -2.22
CA ASN A 68 -12.78 -0.06 -3.16
C ASN A 68 -11.29 -0.07 -2.80
N CYS A 69 -10.57 -1.09 -3.27
CA CYS A 69 -9.11 -1.14 -3.30
C CYS A 69 -8.63 -1.84 -4.57
N GLU A 70 -7.52 -1.35 -5.12
CA GLU A 70 -6.96 -1.81 -6.40
C GLU A 70 -5.42 -1.77 -6.36
N VAL A 71 -4.80 -2.61 -7.16
CA VAL A 71 -3.39 -2.51 -7.52
C VAL A 71 -3.33 -2.00 -8.95
N LEU A 72 -2.66 -0.88 -9.16
CA LEU A 72 -2.47 -0.29 -10.48
C LEU A 72 -1.02 -0.56 -10.91
N ASP A 73 -0.88 -1.30 -12.00
CA ASP A 73 0.43 -1.57 -12.59
C ASP A 73 1.11 -0.26 -12.98
N VAL A 74 2.40 -0.16 -12.67
CA VAL A 74 3.28 0.93 -13.08
C VAL A 74 4.25 0.36 -14.10
N ASP A 75 4.61 1.18 -15.08
CA ASP A 75 5.63 0.82 -16.06
C ASP A 75 6.93 0.39 -15.34
N SER A 76 7.45 -0.79 -15.67
CA SER A 76 8.64 -1.37 -15.05
C SER A 76 9.90 -0.52 -15.22
N SER A 77 9.93 0.39 -16.21
CA SER A 77 11.02 1.37 -16.37
C SER A 77 11.00 2.48 -15.32
N LEU A 78 9.85 2.70 -14.66
CA LEU A 78 9.67 3.69 -13.61
C LEU A 78 9.81 3.08 -12.22
N SER A 79 9.26 1.88 -12.01
CA SER A 79 9.34 1.17 -10.73
C SER A 79 9.07 -0.33 -10.92
N ASP A 80 9.72 -1.14 -10.09
CA ASP A 80 9.41 -2.54 -9.82
C ASP A 80 8.20 -2.73 -8.89
N HIS A 81 7.60 -1.62 -8.42
CA HIS A 81 6.38 -1.60 -7.63
C HIS A 81 5.17 -1.06 -8.39
N SER A 82 4.01 -1.65 -8.11
CA SER A 82 2.68 -1.20 -8.50
C SER A 82 2.08 -0.31 -7.41
N LEU A 83 1.14 0.56 -7.77
CA LEU A 83 0.48 1.43 -6.81
C LEU A 83 -0.66 0.69 -6.11
N VAL A 84 -0.77 0.86 -4.80
CA VAL A 84 -1.93 0.39 -4.03
C VAL A 84 -2.87 1.56 -3.81
N THR A 85 -4.14 1.38 -4.15
CA THR A 85 -5.17 2.39 -3.95
C THR A 85 -6.23 1.90 -2.97
N PHE A 86 -6.80 2.86 -2.26
CA PHE A 86 -7.88 2.67 -1.31
C PHE A 86 -8.87 3.81 -1.48
N SER A 87 -10.15 3.47 -1.51
CA SER A 87 -11.27 4.39 -1.58
C SER A 87 -12.25 4.05 -0.48
N PHE A 88 -12.80 5.10 0.13
CA PHE A 88 -13.81 5.03 1.16
C PHE A 88 -14.78 6.21 1.00
N GLU A 89 -15.99 6.08 1.52
CA GLU A 89 -16.96 7.17 1.55
C GLU A 89 -16.39 8.34 2.35
N ASN A 90 -16.63 9.58 1.91
CA ASN A 90 -16.15 10.76 2.63
C ASN A 90 -17.01 11.09 3.86
N PHE A 91 -17.16 10.13 4.79
CA PHE A 91 -17.95 10.27 6.01
C PHE A 91 -17.39 11.33 6.97
N LEU A 92 -16.11 11.68 6.81
CA LEU A 92 -15.40 12.70 7.59
C LEU A 92 -15.63 14.14 7.10
N ASP A 93 -16.47 14.33 6.07
CA ASP A 93 -16.68 15.62 5.37
C ASP A 93 -15.35 16.33 5.07
N ILE A 94 -14.34 15.57 4.64
CA ILE A 94 -13.04 16.11 4.28
C ILE A 94 -13.25 16.91 3.00
N ARG A 95 -13.38 18.22 3.15
CA ARG A 95 -13.43 19.13 2.00
C ARG A 95 -12.10 19.03 1.27
N ASN A 96 -12.17 18.88 -0.05
CA ASN A 96 -11.01 18.96 -0.95
C ASN A 96 -10.37 20.36 -0.82
N LYS A 97 -9.51 20.57 0.18
CA LYS A 97 -8.57 21.68 0.14
C LYS A 97 -7.69 21.42 -1.07
N LYS A 98 -7.59 22.39 -1.99
CA LYS A 98 -6.57 22.38 -3.05
C LYS A 98 -5.24 22.06 -2.38
N ARG A 99 -4.76 20.83 -2.52
CA ARG A 99 -3.40 20.48 -2.11
C ARG A 99 -2.49 21.36 -2.95
N ASN A 100 -1.60 22.11 -2.30
CA ASN A 100 -0.49 22.73 -3.00
C ASN A 100 0.26 21.58 -3.68
N ILE A 101 0.15 21.48 -5.00
CA ILE A 101 0.90 20.50 -5.78
C ILE A 101 2.38 20.82 -5.51
N PRO A 102 3.16 19.89 -4.93
CA PRO A 102 4.57 20.14 -4.69
C PRO A 102 5.23 20.43 -6.03
N SER A 103 5.79 21.63 -6.19
CA SER A 103 6.60 21.93 -7.37
C SER A 103 7.90 21.14 -7.25
N LYS A 104 8.17 20.27 -8.23
CA LYS A 104 9.46 19.58 -8.33
C LYS A 104 10.55 20.64 -8.49
N LYS A 105 11.38 20.84 -7.46
CA LYS A 105 12.60 21.64 -7.61
C LYS A 105 13.56 20.86 -8.49
N ILE A 106 13.73 21.31 -9.74
CA ILE A 106 14.79 20.82 -10.62
C ILE A 106 16.03 21.64 -10.28
N TYR A 107 17.01 20.99 -9.66
CA TYR A 107 18.31 21.60 -9.41
C TYR A 107 19.14 21.49 -10.69
N ASN A 108 19.52 22.64 -11.26
CA ASN A 108 20.49 22.68 -12.35
C ASN A 108 21.89 22.83 -11.75
N TYR A 109 22.61 21.72 -11.69
CA TYR A 109 23.95 21.64 -11.11
C TYR A 109 25.00 22.39 -11.94
N ASP A 110 24.76 22.64 -13.23
CA ASP A 110 25.67 23.38 -14.12
C ASP A 110 25.68 24.89 -13.80
N LYS A 111 24.74 25.38 -12.98
CA LYS A 111 24.65 26.77 -12.54
C LYS A 111 25.14 27.01 -11.11
N MET A 112 25.72 25.99 -10.47
CA MET A 112 26.20 26.07 -9.08
C MET A 112 27.74 26.23 -8.96
N THR A 113 28.43 26.56 -10.05
CA THR A 113 29.85 26.96 -10.06
C THR A 113 30.02 28.47 -10.16
#